data_AF-A0A7J8HQS7-F1
#
_entry.id   AF-A0A7J8HQS7-F1
#
_cell.length_a   1.000
_cell.length_b   1.000
_cell.length_c   1.000
_cell.angle_alpha   90.00
_cell.angle_beta   90.00
_cell.angle_gamma   90.00
#
_symmetry.space_group_name_H-M   'P 1'
#
loop_
_entity.id
_entity.type
_entity.pdbx_description
1 polymer ?
#
loop_
_entity_poly.entity_id
_entity_poly.type
_entity_poly.pdbx_seq_one_letter_code
_entity_poly.pdbx_strand_id
1 'polypeptide(L)'
;MLREGSWAHLLPWGPVDLVVSNPPYVFSQDIEQLAPEIRSYEDPAALDGGEEGMDIIAHILALAPRLLKDSGSVFLEVDPRHPELVGSWLRSRPDLSLDLVAVRKDFCGRPRFLHIRRSEAQHGCPADT
;
A
#
# COMPACT_ATOMS: atom_id res chain seq x y z
N MET A 1 -14.90 8.92 -9.40
CA MET A 1 -15.20 7.62 -10.02
C MET A 1 -13.93 7.12 -10.69
N LEU A 2 -13.06 6.45 -9.93
CA LEU A 2 -11.88 5.79 -10.50
C LEU A 2 -12.39 4.73 -11.48
N ARG A 3 -11.97 4.79 -12.74
CA ARG A 3 -12.29 3.74 -13.71
C ARG A 3 -11.69 2.44 -13.17
N GLU A 4 -12.53 1.45 -12.89
CA GLU A 4 -12.13 0.08 -12.57
C GLU A 4 -11.42 -0.55 -13.79
N GLY A 5 -10.20 -0.12 -14.04
CA GLY A 5 -9.26 -0.86 -14.86
C GLY A 5 -8.83 -2.05 -14.02
N SER A 6 -9.16 -3.26 -14.46
CA SER A 6 -8.68 -4.47 -13.82
C SER A 6 -7.15 -4.42 -13.70
N TRP A 7 -6.64 -4.32 -12.48
CA TRP A 7 -5.21 -4.37 -12.17
C TRP A 7 -4.59 -5.74 -12.50
N ALA A 8 -5.39 -6.69 -13.00
CA ALA A 8 -4.95 -8.00 -13.48
C ALA A 8 -3.89 -7.92 -14.59
N HIS A 9 -3.83 -6.81 -15.34
CA HIS A 9 -2.78 -6.60 -16.34
C HIS A 9 -1.37 -6.51 -15.74
N LEU A 10 -1.24 -6.30 -14.42
CA LEU A 10 0.04 -6.32 -13.71
C LEU A 10 0.52 -7.73 -13.34
N LEU A 11 -0.38 -8.71 -13.29
CA LEU A 11 -0.04 -10.09 -12.88
C LEU A 11 1.08 -10.75 -13.70
N PRO A 12 1.19 -10.53 -15.03
CA PRO A 12 2.29 -11.09 -15.83
C PRO A 12 3.68 -10.59 -15.44
N TRP A 13 3.78 -9.52 -14.64
CA TRP A 13 5.06 -8.96 -14.20
C TRP A 13 5.59 -9.60 -12.92
N GLY A 14 4.80 -10.45 -12.25
CA GLY A 14 5.21 -11.19 -11.06
C GLY A 14 5.86 -12.55 -11.35
N PRO A 15 6.50 -13.19 -10.35
CA PRO A 15 6.65 -12.68 -9.00
C PRO A 15 7.89 -11.75 -8.88
N VAL A 16 7.71 -10.57 -8.28
CA VAL A 16 8.76 -9.58 -8.02
C VAL A 16 9.22 -9.64 -6.57
N ASP A 17 10.45 -9.19 -6.32
CA ASP A 17 10.98 -9.06 -4.95
C ASP A 17 10.37 -7.86 -4.22
N LEU A 18 10.08 -6.78 -4.95
CA LEU A 18 9.65 -5.50 -4.40
C LEU A 18 8.53 -4.86 -5.23
N VAL A 19 7.53 -4.33 -4.52
CA VAL A 19 6.58 -3.34 -5.04
C VAL A 19 6.84 -2.03 -4.31
N VAL A 20 7.03 -0.94 -5.05
CA VAL A 20 7.23 0.40 -4.48
C VAL A 20 6.24 1.34 -5.12
N SER A 21 5.53 2.13 -4.31
CA SER A 21 4.55 3.09 -4.81
C SER A 21 4.51 4.34 -3.94
N ASN A 22 4.34 5.49 -4.59
CA ASN A 22 3.84 6.71 -3.99
C ASN A 22 2.41 6.93 -4.52
N PRO A 23 1.39 6.26 -3.94
CA PRO A 23 0.03 6.34 -4.45
C PRO A 23 -0.64 7.67 -4.06
N PRO A 24 -1.77 8.05 -4.70
CA PRO A 24 -2.68 9.02 -4.12
C PRO A 24 -3.10 8.56 -2.72
N TYR A 25 -2.74 9.34 -1.69
CA TYR A 25 -2.94 8.98 -0.28
C TYR A 25 -3.53 10.13 0.56
N VAL A 26 -3.79 11.29 -0.04
CA VAL A 26 -4.35 12.43 0.68
C VAL A 26 -5.81 12.14 1.00
N PHE A 27 -6.20 12.42 2.25
CA PHE A 27 -7.60 12.33 2.67
C PHE A 27 -8.41 13.37 1.91
N SER A 28 -9.57 13.00 1.34
CA SER A 28 -10.34 13.91 0.49
C SER A 28 -10.66 15.25 1.18
N GLN A 29 -10.92 15.22 2.50
CA GLN A 29 -11.19 16.43 3.30
C GLN A 29 -10.01 17.40 3.42
N ASP A 30 -8.77 16.93 3.23
CA ASP A 30 -7.56 17.74 3.38
C ASP A 30 -7.08 18.33 2.05
N ILE A 31 -7.63 17.90 0.91
CA ILE A 31 -7.22 18.33 -0.44
C ILE A 31 -7.31 19.86 -0.58
N GLU A 32 -8.39 20.45 -0.08
CA GLU A 32 -8.59 21.91 -0.18
C GLU A 32 -7.60 22.69 0.68
N GLN A 33 -7.03 22.06 1.71
CA GLN A 33 -6.08 22.64 2.67
C GLN A 33 -4.62 22.49 2.23
N LEU A 34 -4.37 21.78 1.12
CA LEU A 34 -3.02 21.60 0.59
C LEU A 34 -2.38 22.96 0.25
N ALA A 35 -1.05 22.98 0.32
CA ALA A 35 -0.27 24.17 -0.02
C ALA A 35 -0.67 24.69 -1.42
N PRO A 36 -0.78 26.02 -1.63
CA PRO A 36 -1.20 26.58 -2.91
C PRO A 36 -0.40 26.06 -4.10
N GLU A 37 0.88 25.76 -3.90
CA GLU A 37 1.77 25.19 -4.91
C GLU A 37 1.32 23.78 -5.32
N ILE A 38 0.98 22.92 -4.36
CA ILE A 38 0.48 21.56 -4.65
C ILE A 38 -0.85 21.64 -5.42
N ARG A 39 -1.77 22.50 -4.98
CA ARG A 39 -3.07 22.70 -5.67
C ARG A 39 -2.92 23.30 -7.07
N SER A 40 -1.85 24.04 -7.33
CA SER A 40 -1.62 24.74 -8.60
C SER A 40 -0.82 23.92 -9.61
N TYR A 41 -0.01 22.96 -9.15
CA TYR A 41 0.93 22.22 -10.00
C TYR A 41 0.69 20.72 -10.07
N GLU A 42 -0.06 20.13 -9.13
CA GLU A 42 -0.37 18.70 -9.15
C GLU A 42 -1.83 18.44 -9.55
N ASP A 43 -2.07 17.32 -10.26
CA ASP A 43 -3.42 16.86 -10.60
C ASP A 43 -4.12 16.38 -9.33
N PRO A 44 -5.29 16.95 -8.94
CA PRO A 44 -6.04 16.49 -7.77
C PRO A 44 -6.34 14.98 -7.79
N ALA A 45 -6.53 14.38 -8.97
CA ALA A 45 -6.76 12.94 -9.10
C ALA A 45 -5.52 12.09 -8.77
N ALA A 46 -4.32 12.69 -8.81
CA ALA A 46 -3.08 12.06 -8.38
C ALA A 46 -2.84 12.18 -6.87
N LEU A 47 -3.67 12.95 -6.16
CA LEU A 47 -3.52 13.22 -4.73
C LEU A 47 -4.62 12.54 -3.90
N ASP A 48 -5.87 12.57 -4.38
CA ASP A 48 -7.04 12.05 -3.66
C ASP A 48 -6.99 10.53 -3.48
N GLY A 49 -6.78 10.10 -2.25
CA GLY A 49 -6.84 8.69 -1.85
C GLY A 49 -8.19 8.28 -1.27
N GLY A 50 -9.23 9.11 -1.37
CA GLY A 50 -10.55 8.86 -0.79
C GLY A 50 -10.69 9.37 0.65
N GLU A 51 -11.81 9.02 1.30
CA GLU A 51 -12.20 9.55 2.62
C GLU A 51 -11.09 9.40 3.67
N GLU A 52 -10.45 8.24 3.69
CA GLU A 52 -9.34 7.91 4.59
C GLU A 52 -7.97 7.91 3.90
N GLY A 53 -7.87 8.34 2.64
CA GLY A 53 -6.64 8.24 1.85
C GLY A 53 -6.21 6.79 1.54
N MET A 54 -7.10 5.81 1.72
CA MET A 54 -6.81 4.37 1.69
C MET A 54 -7.21 3.68 0.39
N ASP A 55 -7.94 4.35 -0.52
CA ASP A 55 -8.54 3.70 -1.69
C ASP A 55 -7.48 2.98 -2.52
N ILE A 56 -6.46 3.71 -2.99
CA ILE A 56 -5.39 3.11 -3.82
C ILE A 56 -4.46 2.21 -2.99
N ILE A 57 -4.17 2.58 -1.74
CA ILE A 57 -3.35 1.78 -0.82
C ILE A 57 -3.94 0.37 -0.65
N ALA A 58 -5.24 0.28 -0.36
CA ALA A 58 -5.94 -0.98 -0.17
C ALA A 58 -5.92 -1.86 -1.43
N HIS A 59 -6.06 -1.24 -2.62
CA HIS A 59 -5.97 -1.97 -3.89
C HIS A 59 -4.57 -2.55 -4.13
N ILE A 60 -3.51 -1.76 -3.86
CA ILE A 60 -2.13 -2.24 -3.97
C ILE A 60 -1.90 -3.42 -3.03
N LEU A 61 -2.30 -3.29 -1.76
CA LEU A 61 -2.13 -4.35 -0.76
C LEU A 61 -2.95 -5.60 -1.08
N ALA A 62 -4.15 -5.47 -1.63
CA ALA A 62 -4.95 -6.62 -2.06
C ALA A 62 -4.32 -7.39 -3.24
N LEU A 63 -3.58 -6.70 -4.12
CA LEU A 63 -2.91 -7.30 -5.27
C LEU A 63 -1.52 -7.86 -4.92
N ALA A 64 -0.86 -7.28 -3.91
CA ALA A 64 0.52 -7.60 -3.54
C ALA A 64 0.81 -9.11 -3.35
N PRO A 65 -0.05 -9.93 -2.71
CA PRO A 65 0.23 -11.36 -2.54
C PRO A 65 0.33 -12.12 -3.87
N ARG A 66 -0.28 -11.60 -4.94
CA ARG A 66 -0.22 -12.21 -6.28
C ARG A 66 0.97 -11.73 -7.10
N LEU A 67 1.56 -10.59 -6.73
CA LEU A 67 2.70 -9.99 -7.42
C LEU A 67 4.04 -10.29 -6.76
N LEU A 68 4.07 -10.47 -5.43
CA LEU A 68 5.32 -10.66 -4.69
C LEU A 68 5.75 -12.12 -4.69
N LYS A 69 7.06 -12.37 -4.64
CA LYS A 69 7.62 -13.64 -4.14
C LYS A 69 7.29 -13.82 -2.65
N ASP A 70 7.42 -15.04 -2.14
CA ASP A 70 7.47 -15.28 -0.69
C ASP A 70 8.59 -14.42 -0.07
N SER A 71 8.33 -13.83 1.09
CA SER A 71 9.22 -12.85 1.73
C SER A 71 9.46 -11.54 0.95
N GLY A 72 8.81 -11.34 -0.20
CA GLY A 72 8.83 -10.08 -0.96
C GLY A 72 8.16 -8.93 -0.21
N SER A 73 8.50 -7.68 -0.55
CA SER A 73 8.06 -6.50 0.22
C SER A 73 7.32 -5.44 -0.61
N VAL A 74 6.41 -4.74 0.05
CA VAL A 74 5.79 -3.50 -0.44
C VAL A 74 6.35 -2.32 0.35
N PHE A 75 6.74 -1.25 -0.35
CA PHE A 75 7.02 0.06 0.23
C PHE A 75 6.01 1.08 -0.29
N LEU A 76 5.27 1.70 0.63
CA LEU A 76 4.27 2.72 0.30
C LEU A 76 4.63 4.03 0.97
N GLU A 77 4.66 5.12 0.19
CA GLU A 77 4.55 6.46 0.76
C GLU A 77 3.11 6.70 1.27
N VAL A 78 2.98 7.32 2.44
CA VAL A 78 1.71 7.48 3.13
C VAL A 78 1.59 8.79 3.91
N ASP A 79 0.37 9.10 4.36
CA ASP A 79 0.10 10.13 5.37
C ASP A 79 0.49 9.62 6.78
N PRO A 80 0.92 10.50 7.71
CA PRO A 80 1.23 10.13 9.09
C PRO A 80 0.12 9.42 9.87
N ARG A 81 -1.16 9.52 9.44
CA ARG A 81 -2.31 8.82 10.04
C ARG A 81 -2.45 7.37 9.57
N HIS A 82 -1.88 7.02 8.43
CA HIS A 82 -2.05 5.70 7.81
C HIS A 82 -1.41 4.50 8.52
N PRO A 83 -0.33 4.62 9.32
CA PRO A 83 0.23 3.45 10.00
C PRO A 83 -0.79 2.64 10.81
N GLU A 84 -1.68 3.31 11.54
CA GLU A 84 -2.72 2.61 12.33
C GLU A 84 -3.85 2.07 11.44
N LEU A 85 -4.27 2.83 10.43
CA LEU A 85 -5.32 2.40 9.49
C LEU A 85 -4.88 1.17 8.69
N VAL A 86 -3.69 1.20 8.10
CA VAL A 86 -3.11 0.08 7.36
C VAL A 86 -2.87 -1.11 8.29
N GLY A 87 -2.34 -0.88 9.50
CA GLY A 87 -2.17 -1.94 10.48
C GLY A 87 -3.48 -2.65 10.83
N SER A 88 -4.54 -1.89 11.10
CA SER A 88 -5.89 -2.43 11.36
C SER A 88 -6.48 -3.14 10.14
N TRP A 89 -6.29 -2.59 8.95
CA TRP A 89 -6.77 -3.15 7.68
C TRP A 89 -6.08 -4.49 7.34
N LEU A 90 -4.79 -4.63 7.62
CA LEU A 90 -4.03 -5.87 7.44
C LEU A 90 -4.46 -6.93 8.45
N ARG A 91 -4.62 -6.55 9.73
CA ARG A 91 -5.10 -7.47 10.78
C ARG A 91 -6.49 -8.04 10.50
N SER A 92 -7.35 -7.29 9.81
CA SER A 92 -8.67 -7.79 9.40
C SER A 92 -8.65 -8.69 8.16
N ARG A 93 -7.48 -8.87 7.52
CA ARG A 93 -7.28 -9.67 6.29
C ARG A 93 -6.07 -10.60 6.39
N PRO A 94 -6.08 -11.56 7.34
CA PRO A 94 -4.99 -12.52 7.49
C PRO A 94 -4.79 -13.41 6.25
N ASP A 95 -5.81 -13.54 5.40
CA ASP A 95 -5.77 -14.29 4.14
C ASP A 95 -4.76 -13.72 3.13
N LEU A 96 -4.43 -12.42 3.21
CA LEU A 96 -3.43 -11.80 2.33
C LEU A 96 -1.99 -12.20 2.69
N SER A 97 -1.73 -12.76 3.88
CA SER A 97 -0.38 -13.10 4.35
C SER A 97 0.59 -11.92 4.20
N LEU A 98 0.16 -10.74 4.64
CA LEU A 98 0.92 -9.50 4.60
C LEU A 98 1.11 -8.94 6.01
N ASP A 99 2.36 -8.67 6.38
CA ASP A 99 2.74 -8.17 7.69
C ASP A 99 3.28 -6.73 7.58
N LEU A 100 2.77 -5.80 8.40
CA LEU A 100 3.40 -4.48 8.56
C LEU A 100 4.68 -4.63 9.39
N VAL A 101 5.83 -4.56 8.72
CA VAL A 101 7.15 -4.79 9.32
C VAL A 101 7.71 -3.53 9.98
N ALA A 102 7.54 -2.37 9.34
CA ALA A 102 8.09 -1.12 9.86
C ALA A 102 7.35 0.11 9.35
N VAL A 103 7.38 1.17 10.16
CA VAL A 103 7.03 2.54 9.77
C VAL A 103 8.32 3.34 9.74
N ARG A 104 8.68 3.88 8.58
CA ARG A 104 9.90 4.64 8.37
C ARG A 104 9.59 6.13 8.27
N LYS A 105 10.49 6.93 8.82
CA LYS A 105 10.39 8.38 8.84
C LYS A 105 11.08 8.99 7.63
N ASP A 106 10.61 10.14 7.18
CA ASP A 106 11.32 11.01 6.24
C ASP A 106 12.46 11.78 6.92
N PHE A 107 13.18 12.60 6.15
CA PHE A 107 14.27 13.44 6.65
C PHE A 107 13.81 14.53 7.65
N CYS A 108 12.51 14.82 7.70
CA CYS A 108 11.89 15.74 8.65
C CYS A 108 11.41 15.01 9.93
N GLY A 109 11.66 13.70 10.04
CA GLY A 109 11.28 12.90 11.21
C GLY A 109 9.80 12.49 11.27
N ARG A 110 9.04 12.69 10.19
CA ARG A 110 7.61 12.33 10.12
C ARG A 110 7.44 10.91 9.58
N PRO A 111 6.52 10.08 10.15
CA PRO A 111 6.14 8.82 9.52
C PRO A 111 5.72 9.07 8.07
N ARG A 112 6.38 8.39 7.13
CA ARG A 112 6.18 8.65 5.70
C ARG A 112 6.15 7.40 4.85
N PHE A 113 6.82 6.32 5.25
CA PHE A 113 6.84 5.09 4.48
C PHE A 113 6.42 3.88 5.32
N LEU A 114 5.56 3.04 4.77
CA LEU A 114 5.26 1.73 5.32
C LEU A 114 6.10 0.68 4.61
N HIS A 115 6.65 -0.25 5.40
CA HIS A 115 7.26 -1.48 4.89
C HIS A 115 6.35 -2.64 5.27
N ILE A 116 5.69 -3.22 4.26
CA ILE A 116 4.87 -4.43 4.39
C ILE A 116 5.64 -5.59 3.75
N ARG A 117 5.55 -6.79 4.31
CA ARG A 117 6.19 -7.98 3.76
C ARG A 117 5.18 -9.10 3.61
N ARG A 118 5.27 -9.84 2.50
CA ARG A 118 4.52 -11.08 2.30
C ARG A 118 5.14 -12.19 3.14
N SER A 119 4.35 -12.83 4.01
CA SER A 119 4.77 -14.00 4.77
C SER A 119 5.00 -15.18 3.82
N GLU A 120 5.91 -16.09 4.19
CA GLU A 120 6.10 -17.31 3.40
C GLU A 120 4.82 -18.15 3.42
N ALA A 121 4.46 -18.74 2.28
CA ALA A 121 3.45 -19.78 2.29
C ALA A 121 3.95 -20.90 3.21
N GLN A 122 3.18 -21.26 4.22
CA GLN A 122 3.46 -22.46 5.01
C GLN A 122 3.36 -23.65 4.05
N HIS A 123 4.49 -24.05 3.47
CA HIS A 123 4.60 -25.30 2.77
C HIS A 123 4.41 -26.36 3.85
N GLY A 124 3.22 -26.95 3.89
CA GLY A 124 2.96 -28.11 4.73
C GLY A 124 4.05 -29.12 4.45
N CYS A 125 4.87 -29.39 5.46
CA CYS A 125 5.78 -30.53 5.43
C CYS A 125 4.92 -31.74 5.03
N PRO A 126 5.23 -32.48 3.94
CA PRO A 126 4.62 -33.77 3.77
C PRO A 126 4.94 -34.54 5.05
N ALA A 127 3.92 -35.03 5.74
CA ALA A 127 4.14 -35.99 6.79
C ALA A 127 4.83 -37.19 6.13
N ASP A 128 6.12 -37.34 6.39
CA ASP A 128 6.87 -38.54 6.02
C ASP A 128 6.14 -39.75 6.64
N THR A 129 6.17 -40.81 5.84
CA THR A 129 5.33 -42.02 5.86
C THR A 129 5.33 -42.80 7.16
#